data_AF-A0A7V4HU04-F1
#
_entry.id   AF-A0A7V4HU04-F1
#
_cell.length_a   1.000
_cell.length_b   1.000
_cell.length_c   1.000
_cell.angle_alpha   90.00
_cell.angle_beta   90.00
_cell.angle_gamma   90.00
#
_symmetry.space_group_name_H-M   'P 1'
#
loop_
_entity.id
_entity.type
_entity.pdbx_description
1 polymer ?
#
loop_
_entity_poly.entity_id
_entity_poly.type
_entity_poly.pdbx_seq_one_letter_code
_entity_poly.pdbx_strand_id
1 'polypeptide(L)'
;MRGRRPTHTRNRTMNASDLSFGIEIETIAPDSAVRNDGLRIGPYKRGIQVPYLPAGWKAEADGSIDNGNGGHKCEIVSPVLKGAEGLAQVALVMRTLEAKGHRVNASCGVHVHVGWKRQWPSIALARLVTIVAYVEKGLYAITGTKNRERGRYCGGVRKYGNEKDAKPNLDRDR
;
A
#
# COMPACT_ATOMS: atom_id res chain seq x y z
N MET A 1 -44.26 -28.15 20.94
CA MET A 1 -43.53 -26.91 20.56
C MET A 1 -42.37 -27.28 19.65
N ARG A 2 -42.43 -26.96 18.35
CA ARG A 2 -41.30 -27.19 17.42
C ARG A 2 -40.41 -25.95 17.43
N GLY A 3 -39.18 -26.09 17.92
CA GLY A 3 -38.21 -25.00 17.98
C GLY A 3 -37.89 -24.44 16.59
N ARG A 4 -37.98 -23.12 16.45
CA ARG A 4 -37.54 -22.39 15.26
C ARG A 4 -36.06 -22.68 15.03
N ARG A 5 -35.71 -23.19 13.85
CA ARG A 5 -34.32 -23.25 13.38
C ARG A 5 -33.75 -21.83 13.34
N PRO A 6 -32.51 -21.60 13.76
CA PRO A 6 -31.87 -20.30 13.62
C PRO A 6 -31.80 -19.96 12.14
N THR A 7 -32.36 -18.81 11.78
CA THR A 7 -32.25 -18.25 10.43
C THR A 7 -30.77 -18.05 10.14
N HIS A 8 -30.24 -18.81 9.17
CA HIS A 8 -28.94 -18.55 8.58
C HIS A 8 -28.95 -17.11 8.07
N THR A 9 -28.29 -16.20 8.80
CA THR A 9 -27.99 -14.86 8.31
C THR A 9 -27.29 -15.07 6.97
N ARG A 10 -27.88 -14.57 5.87
CA ARG A 10 -27.29 -14.71 4.53
C ARG A 10 -25.83 -14.30 4.65
N ASN A 11 -24.94 -15.24 4.38
CA ASN A 11 -23.51 -15.00 4.34
C ASN A 11 -23.29 -13.98 3.23
N ARG A 12 -23.15 -12.70 3.60
CA ARG A 12 -22.97 -11.62 2.62
C ARG A 12 -21.61 -11.88 2.01
N THR A 13 -21.59 -12.42 0.79
CA THR A 13 -20.37 -12.67 0.04
C THR A 13 -19.60 -11.37 -0.01
N MET A 14 -18.45 -11.32 0.67
CA MET A 14 -17.56 -10.17 0.64
C MET A 14 -16.91 -10.14 -0.74
N ASN A 15 -17.14 -9.08 -1.51
CA ASN A 15 -16.42 -8.88 -2.75
C ASN A 15 -15.12 -8.14 -2.46
N ALA A 16 -14.05 -8.46 -3.18
CA ALA A 16 -12.77 -7.74 -3.03
C ALA A 16 -12.95 -6.22 -3.28
N SER A 17 -13.88 -5.83 -4.15
CA SER A 17 -14.23 -4.45 -4.43
C SER A 17 -14.84 -3.70 -3.24
N ASP A 18 -15.28 -4.40 -2.18
CA ASP A 18 -15.78 -3.80 -0.95
C ASP A 18 -14.68 -3.35 0.01
N LEU A 19 -13.43 -3.81 -0.22
CA LEU A 19 -12.25 -3.41 0.55
C LEU A 19 -11.82 -2.00 0.15
N SER A 20 -11.55 -1.17 1.16
CA SER A 20 -10.82 0.08 0.95
C SER A 20 -9.33 -0.19 0.94
N PHE A 21 -8.56 0.63 0.22
CA PHE A 21 -7.12 0.57 0.24
C PHE A 21 -6.50 1.97 0.11
N GLY A 22 -5.25 2.13 0.53
CA GLY A 22 -4.41 3.28 0.24
C GLY A 22 -3.12 2.81 -0.43
N ILE A 23 -2.49 3.67 -1.21
CA ILE A 23 -1.21 3.41 -1.85
C ILE A 23 -0.24 4.58 -1.60
N GLU A 24 1.00 4.23 -1.28
CA GLU A 24 2.13 5.15 -1.18
C GLU A 24 3.12 4.76 -2.28
N ILE A 25 3.55 5.73 -3.08
CA ILE A 25 4.41 5.52 -4.25
C ILE A 25 5.64 6.39 -4.07
N GLU A 26 6.78 5.75 -3.78
CA GLU A 26 8.03 6.47 -3.64
C GLU A 26 8.63 6.81 -5.01
N THR A 27 9.05 8.05 -5.17
CA THR A 27 9.63 8.58 -6.41
C THR A 27 10.74 9.58 -6.12
N ILE A 28 11.51 9.87 -7.15
CA ILE A 28 12.41 11.02 -7.23
C ILE A 28 11.75 12.03 -8.17
N ALA A 29 11.20 13.09 -7.60
CA ALA A 29 10.59 14.16 -8.39
C ALA A 29 11.68 15.01 -9.08
N PRO A 30 11.49 15.39 -10.35
CA PRO A 30 12.41 16.29 -11.03
C PRO A 30 12.27 17.73 -10.55
N ASP A 31 13.33 18.53 -10.71
CA ASP A 31 13.31 19.97 -10.43
C ASP A 31 12.17 20.69 -11.16
N SER A 32 11.83 20.28 -12.39
CA SER A 32 10.73 20.86 -13.16
C SER A 32 9.38 20.71 -12.47
N ALA A 33 9.14 19.58 -11.79
CA ALA A 33 7.88 19.38 -11.06
C ALA A 33 7.74 20.37 -9.90
N VAL A 34 8.84 20.67 -9.20
CA VAL A 34 8.87 21.61 -8.08
C VAL A 34 8.83 23.06 -8.56
N ARG A 35 9.67 23.41 -9.54
CA ARG A 35 9.84 24.80 -10.00
C ARG A 35 8.73 25.28 -10.92
N ASN A 36 8.22 24.40 -11.80
CA ASN A 36 7.32 24.78 -12.88
C ASN A 36 5.89 24.26 -12.65
N ASP A 37 5.75 23.06 -12.10
CA ASP A 37 4.44 22.42 -11.91
C ASP A 37 3.86 22.62 -10.51
N GLY A 38 4.54 23.35 -9.63
CA GLY A 38 4.06 23.72 -8.30
C GLY A 38 4.05 22.58 -7.28
N LEU A 39 4.77 21.48 -7.52
CA LEU A 39 4.90 20.40 -6.54
C LEU A 39 5.53 20.94 -5.25
N ARG A 40 4.83 20.75 -4.13
CA ARG A 40 5.36 20.98 -2.79
C ARG A 40 5.39 19.66 -2.03
N ILE A 41 6.53 19.34 -1.44
CA ILE A 41 6.74 18.11 -0.68
C ILE A 41 6.61 18.44 0.80
N GLY A 42 5.57 17.90 1.43
CA GLY A 42 5.31 18.10 2.85
C GLY A 42 6.28 17.32 3.74
N PRO A 43 6.35 17.64 5.04
CA PRO A 43 7.05 16.78 6.01
C PRO A 43 6.43 15.39 6.08
N TYR A 44 7.18 14.42 6.63
CA TYR A 44 6.71 13.06 6.89
C TYR A 44 5.35 13.03 7.63
N LYS A 45 4.40 12.24 7.12
CA LYS A 45 2.99 12.15 7.57
C LYS A 45 2.20 13.45 7.50
N ARG A 46 2.69 14.46 6.78
CA ARG A 46 2.09 15.78 6.62
C ARG A 46 2.13 16.20 5.15
N GLY A 47 1.82 15.28 4.25
CA GLY A 47 1.83 15.52 2.82
C GLY A 47 0.92 16.67 2.36
N ILE A 48 1.34 17.30 1.26
CA ILE A 48 0.69 18.46 0.63
C ILE A 48 0.07 18.02 -0.68
N GLN A 49 -1.14 18.49 -1.00
CA GLN A 49 -1.81 18.19 -2.28
C GLN A 49 -0.86 18.42 -3.47
N VAL A 50 -0.77 17.42 -4.34
CA VAL A 50 -0.03 17.52 -5.59
C VAL A 50 -0.92 18.20 -6.63
N PRO A 51 -0.51 19.34 -7.20
CA PRO A 51 -1.39 20.19 -8.01
C PRO A 51 -1.84 19.56 -9.33
N TYR A 52 -1.06 18.62 -9.88
CA TYR A 52 -1.37 17.93 -11.13
C TYR A 52 -1.94 16.52 -10.94
N LEU A 53 -2.26 16.11 -9.72
CA LEU A 53 -2.91 14.84 -9.42
C LEU A 53 -4.35 15.07 -8.92
N PRO A 54 -5.22 14.03 -8.94
CA PRO A 54 -6.56 14.13 -8.38
C PRO A 54 -6.55 14.61 -6.92
N ALA A 55 -7.67 15.21 -6.49
CA ALA A 55 -7.83 15.69 -5.13
C ALA A 55 -7.60 14.57 -4.10
N GLY A 56 -6.87 14.90 -3.04
CA GLY A 56 -6.51 13.97 -1.96
C GLY A 56 -5.14 13.31 -2.13
N TRP A 57 -4.55 13.33 -3.33
CA TRP A 57 -3.19 12.83 -3.55
C TRP A 57 -2.16 13.84 -3.08
N LYS A 58 -1.28 13.40 -2.19
CA LYS A 58 -0.33 14.27 -1.49
C LYS A 58 1.10 13.84 -1.75
N ALA A 59 2.03 14.78 -1.69
CA ALA A 59 3.46 14.53 -1.67
C ALA A 59 4.03 14.79 -0.27
N GLU A 60 4.79 13.84 0.25
CA GLU A 60 5.56 13.98 1.49
C GLU A 60 6.99 13.48 1.36
N ALA A 61 7.82 13.90 2.31
CA ALA A 61 9.21 13.50 2.40
C ALA A 61 9.31 12.11 3.02
N ASP A 62 10.02 11.22 2.33
CA ASP A 62 10.46 9.93 2.87
C ASP A 62 12.01 9.90 2.93
N GLY A 63 12.53 9.54 4.12
CA GLY A 63 13.96 9.56 4.39
C GLY A 63 14.73 8.40 3.76
N SER A 64 14.04 7.30 3.43
CA SER A 64 14.61 6.07 2.87
C SER A 64 14.89 6.18 1.36
N ILE A 65 14.26 7.13 0.67
CA ILE A 65 14.51 7.39 -0.76
C ILE A 65 15.92 7.95 -0.93
N ASP A 66 16.71 7.37 -1.83
CA ASP A 66 18.01 7.88 -2.24
C ASP A 66 17.87 8.80 -3.44
N ASN A 67 18.35 10.04 -3.32
CA ASN A 67 18.41 11.03 -4.39
C ASN A 67 19.85 11.50 -4.68
N GLY A 68 20.85 10.66 -4.42
CA GLY A 68 22.27 10.98 -4.65
C GLY A 68 22.60 11.41 -6.08
N ASN A 69 21.77 11.03 -7.05
CA ASN A 69 21.86 11.42 -8.47
C ASN A 69 20.96 12.62 -8.83
N GLY A 70 20.59 13.44 -7.84
CA GLY A 70 19.78 14.65 -8.02
C GLY A 70 18.26 14.42 -7.97
N GLY A 71 17.51 15.52 -8.02
CA GLY A 71 16.06 15.56 -7.82
C GLY A 71 15.66 15.51 -6.35
N HIS A 72 14.36 15.31 -6.10
CA HIS A 72 13.77 15.43 -4.77
C HIS A 72 13.13 14.12 -4.30
N LYS A 73 13.45 13.70 -3.08
CA LYS A 73 12.79 12.57 -2.40
C LYS A 73 11.31 12.88 -2.24
N CYS A 74 10.43 12.07 -2.84
CA CYS A 74 9.01 12.37 -2.92
C CYS A 74 8.18 11.08 -2.82
N GLU A 75 7.49 10.89 -1.71
CA GLU A 75 6.47 9.86 -1.56
C GLU A 75 5.09 10.44 -1.89
N ILE A 76 4.42 9.80 -2.85
CA ILE A 76 3.08 10.17 -3.30
C ILE A 76 2.07 9.29 -2.57
N VAL A 77 1.27 9.90 -1.70
CA VAL A 77 0.31 9.22 -0.82
C VAL A 77 -1.11 9.44 -1.33
N SER A 78 -1.86 8.36 -1.52
CA SER A 78 -3.23 8.41 -2.01
C SER A 78 -4.25 8.82 -0.92
N PRO A 79 -5.45 9.31 -1.30
CA PRO A 79 -6.60 9.22 -0.41
C PRO A 79 -7.00 7.76 -0.19
N VAL A 80 -8.00 7.50 0.65
CA VAL A 80 -8.59 6.15 0.75
C VAL A 80 -9.34 5.84 -0.55
N LEU A 81 -8.91 4.79 -1.25
CA LEU A 81 -9.43 4.30 -2.51
C LEU A 81 -10.30 3.05 -2.30
N LYS A 82 -11.08 2.69 -3.33
CA LYS A 82 -11.95 1.50 -3.30
C LYS A 82 -12.28 1.01 -4.70
N GLY A 83 -12.37 -0.31 -4.85
CA GLY A 83 -12.91 -0.96 -6.06
C GLY A 83 -12.17 -0.62 -7.36
N ALA A 84 -12.84 -0.85 -8.49
CA ALA A 84 -12.28 -0.66 -9.81
C ALA A 84 -11.96 0.82 -10.12
N GLU A 85 -12.78 1.75 -9.63
CA GLU A 85 -12.56 3.19 -9.79
C GLU A 85 -11.27 3.64 -9.08
N GLY A 86 -11.03 3.13 -7.88
CA GLY A 86 -9.77 3.36 -7.16
C GLY A 86 -8.56 2.87 -7.95
N LEU A 87 -8.62 1.67 -8.51
CA LEU A 87 -7.54 1.11 -9.35
C LEU A 87 -7.32 1.92 -10.63
N ALA A 88 -8.39 2.36 -11.29
CA ALA A 88 -8.31 3.24 -12.45
C ALA A 88 -7.63 4.57 -12.12
N GLN A 89 -7.92 5.13 -10.93
CA GLN A 89 -7.28 6.35 -10.45
C GLN A 89 -5.78 6.15 -10.17
N VAL A 90 -5.38 5.02 -9.58
CA VAL A 90 -3.94 4.68 -9.43
C VAL A 90 -3.26 4.63 -10.79
N ALA A 91 -3.86 3.97 -11.78
CA ALA A 91 -3.29 3.88 -13.12
C ALA A 91 -3.15 5.26 -13.79
N LEU A 92 -4.13 6.16 -13.58
CA LEU A 92 -4.03 7.56 -14.03
C LEU A 92 -2.86 8.27 -13.35
N VAL A 93 -2.74 8.18 -12.02
CA VAL A 93 -1.66 8.82 -11.27
C VAL A 93 -0.29 8.33 -11.74
N MET A 94 -0.11 7.02 -11.93
CA MET A 94 1.15 6.46 -12.44
C MET A 94 1.54 7.06 -13.80
N ARG A 95 0.60 7.15 -14.74
CA ARG A 95 0.83 7.77 -16.06
C ARG A 95 1.17 9.26 -15.93
N THR A 96 0.49 9.97 -15.04
CA THR A 96 0.77 11.40 -14.82
C THR A 96 2.15 11.61 -14.22
N LEU A 97 2.56 10.80 -13.23
CA LEU A 97 3.88 10.88 -12.62
C LEU A 97 4.99 10.61 -13.65
N GLU A 98 4.81 9.58 -14.48
CA GLU A 98 5.71 9.27 -15.59
C GLU A 98 5.81 10.45 -16.58
N ALA A 99 4.67 11.00 -17.02
CA ALA A 99 4.64 12.16 -17.92
C ALA A 99 5.25 13.42 -17.31
N LYS A 100 5.20 13.57 -15.98
CA LYS A 100 5.85 14.65 -15.24
C LYS A 100 7.35 14.39 -14.96
N GLY A 101 7.89 13.26 -15.39
CA GLY A 101 9.31 12.94 -15.29
C GLY A 101 9.76 12.46 -13.92
N HIS A 102 8.84 11.96 -13.09
CA HIS A 102 9.20 11.26 -11.86
C HIS A 102 10.01 10.01 -12.21
N ARG A 103 11.09 9.79 -11.47
CA ARG A 103 11.97 8.64 -11.64
C ARG A 103 11.91 7.76 -10.41
N VAL A 104 12.38 6.53 -10.56
CA VAL A 104 12.55 5.59 -9.45
C VAL A 104 13.96 5.00 -9.51
N ASN A 105 14.44 4.54 -8.37
CA ASN A 105 15.68 3.76 -8.28
C ASN A 105 15.47 2.57 -7.31
N ALA A 106 16.56 1.90 -6.93
CA ALA A 106 16.51 0.73 -6.08
C ALA A 106 16.01 0.99 -4.65
N SER A 107 16.06 2.24 -4.16
CA SER A 107 15.50 2.56 -2.84
C SER A 107 13.98 2.70 -2.88
N CYS A 108 13.41 3.17 -3.99
CA CYS A 108 11.97 3.45 -4.09
C CYS A 108 11.10 2.20 -3.89
N GLY A 109 10.10 2.27 -3.04
CA GLY A 109 9.07 1.26 -2.79
C GLY A 109 7.66 1.64 -3.27
N VAL A 110 6.75 0.69 -3.11
CA VAL A 110 5.30 0.90 -3.19
C VAL A 110 4.67 0.22 -1.99
N HIS A 111 3.90 0.97 -1.20
CA HIS A 111 3.17 0.44 -0.05
C HIS A 111 1.69 0.39 -0.34
N VAL A 112 1.04 -0.73 0.00
CA VAL A 112 -0.41 -0.90 -0.16
C VAL A 112 -1.01 -1.16 1.21
N HIS A 113 -1.83 -0.22 1.68
CA HIS A 113 -2.57 -0.32 2.93
C HIS A 113 -3.95 -0.89 2.62
N VAL A 114 -4.28 -2.08 3.14
CA VAL A 114 -5.60 -2.68 2.95
C VAL A 114 -6.44 -2.44 4.21
N GLY A 115 -7.60 -1.80 4.06
CA GLY A 115 -8.49 -1.52 5.17
C GLY A 115 -9.11 -2.80 5.73
N TRP A 116 -8.98 -2.99 7.04
CA TRP A 116 -9.59 -4.11 7.76
C TRP A 116 -10.67 -3.63 8.73
N LYS A 117 -11.91 -4.08 8.55
CA LYS A 117 -13.00 -3.67 9.45
C LYS A 117 -12.88 -4.40 10.78
N ARG A 118 -13.02 -3.65 11.89
CA ARG A 118 -12.92 -4.20 13.26
C ARG A 118 -13.92 -5.34 13.53
N GLN A 119 -15.06 -5.34 12.86
CA GLN A 119 -16.10 -6.37 13.01
C GLN A 119 -15.74 -7.68 12.29
N TRP A 120 -14.69 -7.69 11.48
CA TRP A 120 -14.28 -8.89 10.75
C TRP A 120 -13.46 -9.84 11.62
N PRO A 121 -13.67 -11.16 11.48
CA PRO A 121 -13.00 -12.15 12.31
C PRO A 121 -11.47 -12.08 12.17
N SER A 122 -10.74 -12.01 13.29
CA SER A 122 -9.27 -12.03 13.29
C SER A 122 -8.69 -13.31 12.68
N ILE A 123 -9.43 -14.42 12.72
CA ILE A 123 -9.04 -15.67 12.06
C ILE A 123 -8.95 -15.52 10.53
N ALA A 124 -9.78 -14.67 9.92
CA ALA A 124 -9.69 -14.39 8.49
C ALA A 124 -8.43 -13.58 8.16
N LEU A 125 -8.01 -12.67 9.05
CA LEU A 125 -6.76 -11.93 8.92
C LEU A 125 -5.54 -12.87 9.07
N ALA A 126 -5.56 -13.79 10.04
CA ALA A 126 -4.49 -14.78 10.22
C ALA A 126 -4.33 -15.68 8.98
N ARG A 127 -5.44 -16.08 8.36
CA ARG A 127 -5.43 -16.82 7.08
C ARG A 127 -4.85 -16.00 5.94
N LEU A 128 -5.20 -14.71 5.84
CA LEU A 128 -4.62 -13.82 4.84
C LEU A 128 -3.10 -13.72 5.01
N VAL A 129 -2.60 -13.50 6.23
CA VAL A 129 -1.15 -13.47 6.53
C VAL A 129 -0.48 -14.78 6.12
N THR A 130 -1.12 -15.91 6.42
CA THR A 130 -0.63 -17.24 6.02
C THR A 130 -0.54 -17.37 4.50
N ILE A 131 -1.59 -16.98 3.76
CA ILE A 131 -1.59 -17.00 2.29
C ILE A 131 -0.46 -16.13 1.73
N VAL A 132 -0.31 -14.90 2.25
CA VAL A 132 0.78 -14.00 1.83
C VAL A 132 2.15 -14.64 2.09
N ALA A 133 2.37 -15.26 3.25
CA ALA A 133 3.63 -15.95 3.56
C ALA A 133 3.93 -17.12 2.61
N TYR A 134 2.90 -17.83 2.15
CA TYR A 134 3.07 -18.89 1.14
C TYR A 134 3.46 -18.32 -0.22
N VAL A 135 2.78 -17.26 -0.68
CA VAL A 135 2.99 -16.69 -2.03
C VAL A 135 4.06 -15.59 -2.09
N GLU A 136 4.67 -15.23 -0.96
CA GLU A 136 5.61 -14.12 -0.80
C GLU A 136 6.75 -14.14 -1.83
N LYS A 137 7.34 -15.31 -2.09
CA LYS A 137 8.39 -15.45 -3.13
C LYS A 137 7.85 -15.10 -4.52
N GLY A 138 6.61 -15.47 -4.82
CA GLY A 138 5.95 -15.09 -6.06
C GLY A 138 5.72 -13.57 -6.14
N LEU A 139 5.31 -12.94 -5.03
CA LEU A 139 5.15 -11.49 -4.97
C LEU A 139 6.47 -10.75 -5.21
N TYR A 140 7.57 -11.19 -4.60
CA TYR A 140 8.89 -10.62 -4.89
C TYR A 140 9.35 -10.91 -6.33
N ALA A 141 9.03 -12.07 -6.89
CA ALA A 141 9.39 -12.43 -8.26
C ALA A 141 8.77 -11.48 -9.30
N ILE A 142 7.57 -10.93 -9.04
CA ILE A 142 6.93 -9.92 -9.90
C ILE A 142 7.80 -8.66 -10.05
N THR A 143 8.62 -8.34 -9.04
CA THR A 143 9.53 -7.18 -9.08
C THR A 143 10.79 -7.41 -9.92
N GLY A 144 11.01 -8.63 -10.41
CA GLY A 144 12.13 -8.98 -11.28
C GLY A 144 13.51 -9.03 -10.60
N THR A 145 13.61 -8.83 -9.27
CA THR A 145 14.91 -8.86 -8.57
C THR A 145 14.82 -9.56 -7.21
N LYS A 146 15.88 -10.30 -6.83
CA LYS A 146 16.00 -10.89 -5.49
C LYS A 146 16.35 -9.87 -4.40
N ASN A 147 16.70 -8.64 -4.77
CA ASN A 147 17.07 -7.60 -3.81
C ASN A 147 15.89 -7.19 -2.94
N ARG A 148 14.66 -7.25 -3.46
CA ARG A 148 13.45 -6.95 -2.69
C ARG A 148 13.16 -7.97 -1.59
N GLU A 149 13.41 -9.25 -1.84
CA GLU A 149 13.30 -10.32 -0.82
C GLU A 149 14.29 -10.11 0.34
N ARG A 150 15.43 -9.43 0.09
CA ARG A 150 16.49 -9.17 1.08
C ARG A 150 16.49 -7.74 1.63
N GLY A 151 15.42 -6.98 1.38
CA GLY A 151 15.32 -5.58 1.79
C GLY A 151 15.24 -5.40 3.31
N ARG A 152 15.71 -4.25 3.80
CA ARG A 152 15.71 -3.91 5.23
C ARG A 152 14.39 -3.33 5.73
N TYR A 153 13.66 -2.62 4.87
CA TYR A 153 12.49 -1.81 5.27
C TYR A 153 11.17 -2.61 5.25
N CYS A 154 10.92 -3.40 4.20
CA CYS A 154 9.71 -4.23 4.06
C CYS A 154 10.04 -5.72 4.23
N GLY A 155 10.42 -6.11 5.46
CA GLY A 155 10.80 -7.49 5.76
C GLY A 155 9.63 -8.47 5.58
N GLY A 156 9.94 -9.66 5.07
CA GLY A 156 8.93 -10.69 4.79
C GLY A 156 8.08 -11.10 5.99
N VAL A 157 6.85 -11.52 5.72
CA VAL A 157 5.86 -11.95 6.72
C VAL A 157 6.07 -13.40 7.16
N ARG A 158 6.92 -14.17 6.47
CA ARG A 158 7.27 -15.55 6.89
C ARG A 158 7.85 -15.64 8.30
N LYS A 159 8.48 -14.58 8.78
CA LYS A 159 8.99 -14.50 10.17
C LYS A 159 7.87 -14.64 11.23
N TYR A 160 6.60 -14.44 10.85
CA TYR A 160 5.45 -14.59 11.74
C TYR A 160 4.85 -16.01 11.74
N GLY A 161 5.43 -16.96 10.99
CA GLY A 161 5.12 -18.39 11.09
C GLY A 161 3.75 -18.81 10.53
N ASN A 162 3.44 -20.10 10.70
CA ASN A 162 2.19 -20.73 10.27
C ASN A 162 1.06 -20.33 11.25
N GLU A 163 -0.22 -20.54 10.92
CA GLU A 163 -1.42 -20.08 11.69
C GLU A 163 -1.33 -20.10 13.24
N LYS A 164 -0.58 -21.06 13.82
CA LYS A 164 -0.36 -21.19 15.27
C LYS A 164 0.54 -20.10 15.88
N ASP A 165 1.49 -19.57 15.12
CA ASP A 165 2.50 -18.59 15.59
C ASP A 165 2.12 -17.14 15.25
N ALA A 166 1.25 -16.93 14.24
CA ALA A 166 0.81 -15.60 13.83
C ALA A 166 -0.16 -14.97 14.85
N LYS A 167 -1.02 -15.77 15.48
CA LYS A 167 -2.06 -15.28 16.40
C LYS A 167 -1.50 -14.66 17.69
N PRO A 168 -0.54 -15.27 18.41
CA PRO A 168 0.06 -14.68 19.61
C PRO A 168 0.84 -13.38 19.34
N ASN A 169 1.44 -13.24 18.16
CA ASN A 169 2.21 -12.05 17.80
C ASN A 169 1.31 -10.87 17.40
N LEU A 170 0.21 -11.13 16.68
CA LEU A 170 -0.78 -10.10 16.34
C LEU A 170 -1.57 -9.58 17.55
N ASP A 171 -1.72 -10.40 18.59
CA ASP A 171 -2.38 -10.03 19.84
C ASP A 171 -1.42 -9.36 20.86
N ARG A 172 -0.09 -9.47 20.68
CA ARG A 172 0.93 -8.86 21.56
C ARG A 172 1.24 -7.39 21.28
N ASP A 173 1.07 -6.96 20.02
CA ASP A 173 1.30 -5.56 19.60
C ASP A 173 0.03 -4.69 19.68
N ARG A 174 -0.87 -5.00 20.63
CA ARG A 174 -2.07 -4.21 20.94
C ARG A 174 -1.93 -3.40 22.22
#